data_AF-A4A3S2-F1
#
_entry.id   AF-A4A3S2-F1
#
_cell.length_a   1.000
_cell.length_b   1.000
_cell.length_c   1.000
_cell.angle_alpha   90.00
_cell.angle_beta   90.00
_cell.angle_gamma   90.00
#
_symmetry.space_group_name_H-M   'P 1'
#
loop_
_entity.id
_entity.type
_entity.pdbx_description
1 polymer ?
#
loop_
_entity_poly.entity_id
_entity_poly.type
_entity_poly.pdbx_seq_one_letter_code
_entity_poly.pdbx_strand_id
1 'polypeptide(L)'
;MTNTRRLLSLLLLVVAISLPSGEVYAKDSVSEFGSTLCRRMSKANVTGKNIVQVMKDVLLQYTGISKSDPDYMDQIIAFYNENQNEFICRGKVDSTTRESEHIFKRAAALSIHSKVLYGFFLNNEHTQVNAVEYLVPDPDAPDYSTSIAKLIHAPWGTGEPETFLDYLDKVLADPEADKRYVVSDIKALREMLIDYFGAKTADELIAEGKLQP
;
A
#
# COMPACT_ATOMS: atom_id res chain seq x y z
N MET A 1 -17.36 5.59 -73.72
CA MET A 1 -16.96 6.51 -72.62
C MET A 1 -17.44 5.87 -71.32
N THR A 2 -16.60 5.01 -70.73
CA THR A 2 -15.88 5.26 -69.46
C THR A 2 -16.80 5.58 -68.28
N ASN A 3 -16.97 4.65 -67.34
CA ASN A 3 -16.34 4.85 -66.02
C ASN A 3 -16.32 3.58 -65.15
N THR A 4 -15.11 3.17 -64.80
CA THR A 4 -14.78 2.06 -63.93
C THR A 4 -14.62 2.60 -62.51
N ARG A 5 -15.47 2.21 -61.56
CA ARG A 5 -15.25 2.48 -60.13
C ARG A 5 -14.78 1.20 -59.44
N ARG A 6 -13.48 1.12 -59.15
CA ARG A 6 -12.89 0.17 -58.21
C ARG A 6 -13.09 0.69 -56.79
N LEU A 7 -13.79 -0.07 -55.96
CA LEU A 7 -13.74 0.09 -54.50
C LEU A 7 -12.48 -0.62 -53.98
N LEU A 8 -11.56 0.15 -53.39
CA LEU A 8 -10.48 -0.38 -52.57
C LEU A 8 -11.00 -0.43 -51.12
N SER A 9 -11.31 -1.63 -50.63
CA SER A 9 -11.54 -1.85 -49.20
C SER A 9 -10.18 -1.86 -48.49
N LEU A 10 -9.97 -0.85 -47.65
CA LEU A 10 -8.84 -0.75 -46.74
C LEU A 10 -9.06 -1.78 -45.61
N LEU A 11 -8.39 -2.93 -45.69
CA LEU A 11 -8.34 -3.89 -44.59
C LEU A 11 -7.39 -3.32 -43.52
N LEU A 12 -7.96 -2.85 -42.40
CA LEU A 12 -7.18 -2.54 -41.20
C LEU A 12 -6.70 -3.87 -40.59
N LEU A 13 -5.41 -4.17 -40.74
CA LEU A 13 -4.77 -5.30 -40.07
C LEU A 13 -4.42 -4.87 -38.65
N VAL A 14 -5.24 -5.25 -37.67
CA VAL A 14 -4.89 -5.11 -36.25
C VAL A 14 -3.92 -6.24 -35.91
N VAL A 15 -2.63 -5.92 -35.81
CA VAL A 15 -1.61 -6.84 -35.29
C VAL A 15 -1.75 -6.85 -33.76
N ALA A 16 -2.40 -7.89 -33.22
CA ALA A 16 -2.37 -8.17 -31.79
C ALA A 16 -0.98 -8.72 -31.43
N ILE A 17 -0.15 -7.89 -30.79
CA ILE A 17 1.12 -8.32 -30.21
C ILE A 17 0.78 -9.18 -28.98
N SER A 18 0.95 -10.50 -29.12
CA SER A 18 0.76 -11.44 -28.01
C SER A 18 2.02 -11.45 -27.15
N LEU A 19 2.01 -10.69 -26.04
CA LEU A 19 3.02 -10.78 -24.98
C LEU A 19 2.69 -11.98 -24.06
N PRO A 20 3.71 -12.72 -23.58
CA PRO A 20 3.50 -13.90 -22.74
C PRO A 20 2.88 -13.53 -21.39
N SER A 21 1.71 -14.12 -21.12
CA SER A 21 0.95 -14.09 -19.86
C SER A 21 0.76 -12.69 -19.25
N GLY A 22 0.14 -11.79 -20.00
CA GLY A 22 -0.60 -10.68 -19.42
C GLY A 22 -1.86 -11.22 -18.75
N GLU A 23 -1.81 -11.47 -17.44
CA GLU A 23 -3.02 -11.41 -16.62
C GLU A 23 -3.56 -9.98 -16.80
N VAL A 24 -4.56 -9.85 -17.68
CA VAL A 24 -5.42 -8.67 -17.70
C VAL A 24 -6.19 -8.77 -16.40
N TYR A 25 -5.76 -8.02 -15.39
CA TYR A 25 -6.55 -7.86 -14.18
C TYR A 25 -7.94 -7.43 -14.65
N ALA A 26 -8.96 -8.23 -14.34
CA ALA A 26 -10.30 -7.68 -14.26
C ALA A 26 -10.19 -6.45 -13.34
N LYS A 27 -11.06 -5.44 -13.50
CA LYS A 27 -11.02 -4.25 -12.63
C LYS A 27 -11.41 -4.67 -11.21
N ASP A 28 -10.47 -5.31 -10.53
CA ASP A 28 -10.53 -5.75 -9.16
C ASP A 28 -10.63 -4.47 -8.33
N SER A 29 -11.40 -4.53 -7.24
CA SER A 29 -11.46 -3.41 -6.31
C SER A 29 -10.04 -3.01 -5.88
N VAL A 30 -9.83 -1.72 -5.63
CA VAL A 30 -8.55 -1.20 -5.15
C VAL A 30 -8.08 -1.93 -3.88
N SER A 31 -9.03 -2.37 -3.05
CA SER A 31 -8.77 -3.24 -1.89
C SER A 31 -8.06 -4.56 -2.24
N GLU A 32 -8.52 -5.24 -3.29
CA GLU A 32 -7.91 -6.49 -3.75
C GLU A 32 -6.55 -6.24 -4.43
N PHE A 33 -6.43 -5.10 -5.12
CA PHE A 33 -5.14 -4.64 -5.62
C PHE A 33 -4.15 -4.38 -4.47
N GLY A 34 -4.56 -3.71 -3.40
CA GLY A 34 -3.73 -3.46 -2.22
C GLY A 34 -3.17 -4.76 -1.63
N SER A 35 -4.04 -5.75 -1.44
CA SER A 35 -3.65 -7.10 -1.00
C SER A 35 -2.64 -7.75 -1.95
N THR A 36 -2.89 -7.67 -3.27
CA THR A 36 -1.98 -8.21 -4.28
C THR A 36 -0.61 -7.53 -4.26
N LEU A 37 -0.57 -6.20 -4.15
CA LEU A 37 0.66 -5.42 -4.05
C LEU A 37 1.49 -5.87 -2.83
N CYS A 38 0.87 -6.00 -1.66
CA CYS A 38 1.52 -6.48 -0.45
C CYS A 38 2.13 -7.87 -0.63
N ARG A 39 1.38 -8.82 -1.17
CA ARG A 39 1.88 -10.18 -1.45
C ARG A 39 3.09 -10.17 -2.38
N ARG A 40 3.06 -9.33 -3.43
CA ARG A 40 4.18 -9.20 -4.38
C ARG A 40 5.42 -8.60 -3.70
N MET A 41 5.25 -7.60 -2.83
CA MET A 41 6.34 -7.01 -2.04
C MET A 41 6.95 -7.99 -1.05
N SER A 42 6.14 -8.70 -0.27
CA SER A 42 6.62 -9.71 0.68
C SER A 42 7.37 -10.83 -0.04
N LYS A 43 6.84 -11.30 -1.17
CA LYS A 43 7.56 -12.27 -2.02
C LYS A 43 8.87 -11.71 -2.56
N ALA A 44 8.89 -10.45 -2.98
CA ALA A 44 10.12 -9.80 -3.45
C ALA A 44 11.17 -9.73 -2.33
N ASN A 45 10.76 -9.42 -1.10
CA ASN A 45 11.66 -9.40 0.06
C ASN A 45 12.31 -10.77 0.30
N VAL A 46 11.50 -11.84 0.34
CA VAL A 46 12.00 -13.21 0.59
C VAL A 46 12.87 -13.72 -0.56
N THR A 47 12.55 -13.34 -1.80
CA THR A 47 13.29 -13.79 -2.99
C THR A 47 14.48 -12.88 -3.36
N GLY A 48 14.78 -11.85 -2.56
CA GLY A 48 15.87 -10.91 -2.82
C GLY A 48 15.66 -10.01 -4.04
N LYS A 49 14.43 -9.93 -4.57
CA LYS A 49 14.11 -9.02 -5.68
C LYS A 49 14.04 -7.57 -5.20
N ASN A 50 14.26 -6.64 -6.13
CA ASN A 50 14.12 -5.22 -5.86
C ASN A 50 12.64 -4.86 -5.60
N ILE A 51 12.30 -4.62 -4.33
CA ILE A 51 10.92 -4.32 -3.89
C ILE A 51 10.39 -3.04 -4.58
N VAL A 52 11.20 -1.98 -4.68
CA VAL A 52 10.81 -0.70 -5.30
C VAL A 52 10.41 -0.92 -6.76
N GLN A 53 11.20 -1.71 -7.51
CA GLN A 53 10.89 -2.00 -8.90
C GLN A 53 9.62 -2.86 -9.03
N VAL A 54 9.44 -3.87 -8.16
CA VAL A 54 8.22 -4.69 -8.13
C VAL A 54 6.99 -3.85 -7.85
N MET A 55 7.04 -2.95 -6.87
CA MET A 55 5.93 -2.04 -6.57
C MET A 55 5.60 -1.16 -7.76
N LYS A 56 6.62 -0.55 -8.37
CA LYS A 56 6.47 0.31 -9.55
C LYS A 56 5.77 -0.43 -10.69
N ASP A 57 6.24 -1.63 -11.03
CA ASP A 57 5.70 -2.40 -12.14
C ASP A 57 4.24 -2.82 -11.88
N VAL A 58 3.92 -3.23 -10.65
CA VAL A 58 2.55 -3.60 -10.25
C VAL A 58 1.60 -2.40 -10.29
N LEU A 59 2.01 -1.24 -9.79
CA LEU A 59 1.21 0.00 -9.83
C LEU A 59 0.99 0.50 -11.26
N LEU A 60 2.04 0.56 -12.09
CA LEU A 60 1.94 0.94 -13.50
C LEU A 60 1.02 -0.01 -14.27
N GLN A 61 1.14 -1.32 -14.02
CA GLN A 61 0.28 -2.31 -14.67
C GLN A 61 -1.20 -2.13 -14.29
N TYR A 62 -1.49 -1.91 -13.00
CA TYR A 62 -2.87 -1.78 -12.52
C TYR A 62 -3.52 -0.47 -12.98
N THR A 63 -2.78 0.63 -12.91
CA THR A 63 -3.28 1.97 -13.25
C THR A 63 -3.31 2.25 -14.75
N GLY A 64 -2.50 1.53 -15.54
CA GLY A 64 -2.32 1.79 -16.96
C GLY A 64 -1.46 3.03 -17.27
N ILE A 65 -0.83 3.63 -16.24
CA ILE A 65 0.09 4.77 -16.40
C ILE A 65 1.30 4.32 -17.22
N SER A 66 1.74 5.13 -18.18
CA SER A 66 2.92 4.80 -18.96
C SER A 66 4.19 5.21 -18.22
N LYS A 67 5.17 4.30 -18.18
CA LYS A 67 6.53 4.61 -17.67
C LYS A 67 7.24 5.68 -18.51
N SER A 68 6.78 5.93 -19.74
CA SER A 68 7.31 7.00 -20.59
C SER A 68 6.81 8.39 -20.20
N ASP A 69 5.75 8.49 -19.40
CA ASP A 69 5.19 9.77 -19.00
C ASP A 69 6.16 10.42 -18.00
N PRO A 70 6.59 11.68 -18.19
CA PRO A 70 7.64 12.28 -17.36
C PRO A 70 7.24 12.42 -15.89
N ASP A 71 5.93 12.44 -15.59
CA ASP A 71 5.32 12.60 -14.28
C ASP A 71 4.65 11.31 -13.76
N TYR A 72 4.98 10.13 -14.33
CA TYR A 72 4.32 8.87 -13.97
C TYR A 72 4.37 8.56 -12.46
N MET A 73 5.42 8.99 -11.77
CA MET A 73 5.54 8.81 -10.31
C MET A 73 4.53 9.69 -9.56
N ASP A 74 4.31 10.93 -10.00
CA ASP A 74 3.31 11.82 -9.39
C ASP A 74 1.91 11.27 -9.61
N GLN A 75 1.64 10.71 -10.80
CA GLN A 75 0.38 10.03 -11.09
C GLN A 75 0.16 8.80 -10.20
N ILE A 76 1.21 8.00 -9.93
CA ILE A 76 1.14 6.88 -8.98
C ILE A 76 0.82 7.36 -7.56
N ILE A 77 1.47 8.45 -7.11
CA ILE A 77 1.22 9.01 -5.77
C ILE A 77 -0.18 9.60 -5.67
N ALA A 78 -0.68 10.26 -6.71
CA ALA A 78 -2.05 10.73 -6.78
C ALA A 78 -3.05 9.57 -6.66
N PHE A 79 -2.83 8.48 -7.41
CA PHE A 79 -3.64 7.27 -7.30
C PHE A 79 -3.60 6.68 -5.88
N TYR A 80 -2.42 6.60 -5.27
CA TYR A 80 -2.29 6.15 -3.88
C TYR A 80 -3.06 7.05 -2.93
N ASN A 81 -2.88 8.38 -3.00
CA ASN A 81 -3.52 9.33 -2.10
C ASN A 81 -5.05 9.29 -2.17
N GLU A 82 -5.62 9.15 -3.36
CA GLU A 82 -7.07 9.00 -3.57
C GLU A 82 -7.62 7.72 -2.91
N ASN A 83 -6.77 6.71 -2.76
CA ASN A 83 -7.14 5.36 -2.39
C ASN A 83 -6.45 4.85 -1.11
N GLN A 84 -5.77 5.71 -0.35
CA GLN A 84 -4.78 5.30 0.65
C GLN A 84 -5.33 4.32 1.69
N ASN A 85 -6.60 4.48 2.10
CA ASN A 85 -7.25 3.61 3.08
C ASN A 85 -7.52 2.18 2.56
N GLU A 86 -7.47 1.97 1.25
CA GLU A 86 -7.73 0.67 0.60
C GLU A 86 -6.46 -0.18 0.42
N PHE A 87 -5.28 0.35 0.73
CA PHE A 87 -4.00 -0.37 0.59
C PHE A 87 -3.77 -1.34 1.77
N ILE A 88 -4.68 -2.29 1.93
CA ILE A 88 -4.72 -3.25 3.02
C ILE A 88 -4.06 -4.57 2.60
N CYS A 89 -3.01 -4.95 3.31
CA CYS A 89 -2.37 -6.25 3.19
C CYS A 89 -3.20 -7.30 3.93
N ARG A 90 -3.73 -8.29 3.21
CA ARG A 90 -4.42 -9.45 3.79
C ARG A 90 -3.50 -10.65 3.90
N GLY A 91 -3.74 -11.48 4.91
CA GLY A 91 -2.97 -12.67 5.22
C GLY A 91 -1.81 -12.36 6.15
N LYS A 92 -1.67 -13.20 7.18
CA LYS A 92 -0.48 -13.24 8.02
C LYS A 92 0.73 -13.73 7.24
N VAL A 93 1.85 -13.01 7.37
CA VAL A 93 3.15 -13.43 6.79
C VAL A 93 3.96 -14.22 7.82
N ASP A 94 3.99 -13.74 9.06
CA ASP A 94 4.60 -14.39 10.22
C ASP A 94 3.95 -13.91 11.52
N SER A 95 4.50 -14.30 12.68
CA SER A 95 4.00 -13.92 14.00
C SER A 95 4.07 -12.42 14.32
N THR A 96 4.85 -11.63 13.58
CA THR A 96 5.00 -10.19 13.79
C THR A 96 3.95 -9.36 13.05
N THR A 97 3.31 -9.93 12.04
CA THR A 97 2.27 -9.27 11.24
C THR A 97 0.86 -9.60 11.72
N ARG A 98 -0.07 -8.64 11.58
CA ARG A 98 -1.51 -8.87 11.73
C ARG A 98 -2.08 -9.66 10.53
N GLU A 99 -3.26 -10.25 10.70
CA GLU A 99 -3.97 -10.90 9.59
C GLU A 99 -4.34 -9.90 8.49
N SER A 100 -4.67 -8.67 8.88
CA SER A 100 -4.95 -7.57 7.96
C SER A 100 -4.41 -6.25 8.51
N GLU A 101 -3.64 -5.51 7.70
CA GLU A 101 -3.12 -4.18 8.07
C GLU A 101 -2.71 -3.35 6.84
N HIS A 102 -2.67 -2.03 6.95
CA HIS A 102 -2.23 -1.14 5.87
C HIS A 102 -0.76 -1.40 5.48
N ILE A 103 -0.46 -1.17 4.20
CA ILE A 103 0.84 -1.41 3.59
C ILE A 103 2.01 -0.75 4.33
N PHE A 104 1.82 0.42 4.94
CA PHE A 104 2.87 1.08 5.72
C PHE A 104 3.15 0.34 7.03
N LYS A 105 2.11 -0.10 7.73
CA LYS A 105 2.23 -0.91 8.96
C LYS A 105 2.91 -2.24 8.65
N ARG A 106 2.50 -2.90 7.55
CA ARG A 106 3.14 -4.13 7.05
C ARG A 106 4.62 -3.91 6.74
N ALA A 107 4.97 -2.79 6.11
CA ALA A 107 6.36 -2.48 5.79
C ALA A 107 7.22 -2.28 7.06
N ALA A 108 6.66 -1.66 8.11
CA ALA A 108 7.30 -1.53 9.40
C ALA A 108 7.45 -2.89 10.10
N ALA A 109 6.37 -3.69 10.19
CA ALA A 109 6.35 -5.02 10.79
C ALA A 109 7.40 -5.96 10.17
N LEU A 110 7.51 -5.95 8.84
CA LEU A 110 8.48 -6.78 8.11
C LEU A 110 9.89 -6.17 8.03
N SER A 111 10.15 -5.04 8.71
CA SER A 111 11.42 -4.31 8.64
C SER A 111 11.88 -4.01 7.20
N ILE A 112 10.94 -3.74 6.29
CA ILE A 112 11.19 -3.32 4.90
C ILE A 112 10.81 -1.87 4.64
N HIS A 113 10.50 -1.10 5.67
CA HIS A 113 10.08 0.29 5.59
C HIS A 113 11.11 1.18 4.84
N SER A 114 12.41 0.89 4.94
CA SER A 114 13.42 1.64 4.15
C SER A 114 13.29 1.45 2.64
N LYS A 115 12.81 0.29 2.18
CA LYS A 115 12.59 0.00 0.76
C LYS A 115 11.23 0.50 0.30
N VAL A 116 10.20 0.33 1.12
CA VAL A 116 8.81 0.61 0.75
C VAL A 116 8.46 2.08 0.98
N LEU A 117 8.82 2.63 2.14
CA LEU A 117 8.52 4.01 2.47
C LEU A 117 9.58 4.91 1.84
N TYR A 118 10.84 4.85 2.29
CA TYR A 118 11.87 5.77 1.78
C TYR A 118 12.18 5.53 0.29
N GLY A 119 12.25 4.27 -0.11
CA GLY A 119 12.56 3.91 -1.50
C GLY A 119 11.42 4.13 -2.51
N PHE A 120 10.18 4.35 -2.05
CA PHE A 120 9.03 4.47 -2.94
C PHE A 120 8.08 5.61 -2.54
N PHE A 121 7.29 5.44 -1.48
CA PHE A 121 6.20 6.37 -1.15
C PHE A 121 6.70 7.73 -0.66
N LEU A 122 7.66 7.75 0.26
CA LEU A 122 8.19 8.98 0.87
C LEU A 122 9.29 9.66 0.04
N ASN A 123 9.53 9.17 -1.19
CA ASN A 123 10.38 9.87 -2.16
C ASN A 123 9.59 10.94 -2.95
N ASN A 124 8.36 11.23 -2.53
CA ASN A 124 7.51 12.28 -3.06
C ASN A 124 6.88 13.03 -1.88
N GLU A 125 7.10 14.34 -1.78
CA GLU A 125 6.65 15.18 -0.66
C GLU A 125 5.12 15.32 -0.58
N HIS A 126 4.38 14.96 -1.64
CA HIS A 126 2.92 15.02 -1.68
C HIS A 126 2.24 13.73 -1.22
N THR A 127 2.99 12.73 -0.79
CA THR A 127 2.43 11.47 -0.29
C THR A 127 1.64 11.70 1.00
N GLN A 128 0.37 11.31 1.01
CA GLN A 128 -0.47 11.32 2.20
C GLN A 128 -0.11 10.15 3.10
N VAL A 129 0.16 10.42 4.37
CA VAL A 129 0.58 9.37 5.33
C VAL A 129 -0.46 9.09 6.41
N ASN A 130 -1.60 9.78 6.33
CA ASN A 130 -2.69 9.75 7.30
C ASN A 130 -3.79 8.77 6.89
N ALA A 131 -3.41 7.65 6.26
CA ALA A 131 -4.33 6.56 6.00
C ALA A 131 -4.88 6.02 7.33
N VAL A 132 -6.19 5.84 7.40
CA VAL A 132 -6.90 5.37 8.59
C VAL A 132 -7.40 3.95 8.36
N GLU A 133 -7.17 3.09 9.33
CA GLU A 133 -7.80 1.79 9.43
C GLU A 133 -8.69 1.73 10.67
N TYR A 134 -9.74 0.94 10.62
CA TYR A 134 -10.53 0.63 11.80
C TYR A 134 -10.20 -0.77 12.29
N LEU A 135 -9.99 -0.93 13.59
CA LEU A 135 -9.55 -2.17 14.20
C LEU A 135 -10.55 -2.69 15.22
N VAL A 136 -10.73 -4.00 15.25
CA VAL A 136 -11.46 -4.71 16.30
C VAL A 136 -10.60 -5.83 16.89
N PRO A 137 -10.87 -6.27 18.13
CA PRO A 137 -10.23 -7.46 18.68
C PRO A 137 -10.45 -8.67 17.77
N ASP A 138 -9.39 -9.40 17.51
CA ASP A 138 -9.42 -10.69 16.82
C ASP A 138 -9.99 -11.75 17.77
N PRO A 139 -11.19 -12.31 17.50
CA PRO A 139 -11.81 -13.30 18.37
C PRO A 139 -11.03 -14.63 18.39
N ASP A 140 -10.19 -14.87 17.38
CA ASP A 140 -9.43 -16.12 17.20
C ASP A 140 -7.96 -15.98 17.62
N ALA A 141 -7.53 -14.80 18.07
CA ALA A 141 -6.14 -14.58 18.44
C ALA A 141 -5.76 -15.39 19.69
N PRO A 142 -4.65 -16.14 19.67
CA PRO A 142 -4.24 -16.93 20.83
C PRO A 142 -3.85 -16.02 22.00
N ASP A 143 -4.06 -16.51 23.22
CA ASP A 143 -3.81 -15.74 24.46
C ASP A 143 -2.40 -15.19 24.57
N TYR A 144 -1.42 -15.90 24.00
CA TYR A 144 0.00 -15.53 23.99
C TYR A 144 0.39 -14.53 22.90
N SER A 145 -0.55 -14.06 22.07
CA SER A 145 -0.27 -13.04 21.05
C SER A 145 0.00 -11.67 21.69
N THR A 146 0.86 -10.86 21.07
CA THR A 146 1.07 -9.46 21.51
C THR A 146 -0.20 -8.65 21.33
N SER A 147 -0.40 -7.58 22.12
CA SER A 147 -1.58 -6.71 22.01
C SER A 147 -1.81 -6.19 20.59
N ILE A 148 -0.73 -5.85 19.87
CA ILE A 148 -0.76 -5.41 18.47
C ILE A 148 -1.27 -6.53 17.55
N ALA A 149 -0.86 -7.77 17.79
CA ALA A 149 -1.21 -8.93 16.96
C ALA A 149 -2.57 -9.58 17.33
N LYS A 150 -3.33 -8.98 18.27
CA LYS A 150 -4.71 -9.35 18.61
C LYS A 150 -5.76 -8.45 17.95
N LEU A 151 -5.37 -7.68 16.94
CA LEU A 151 -6.26 -6.75 16.24
C LEU A 151 -6.36 -7.15 14.77
N ILE A 152 -7.58 -7.10 14.23
CA ILE A 152 -7.88 -7.29 12.80
C ILE A 152 -8.56 -6.04 12.24
N HIS A 153 -8.38 -5.85 10.94
CA HIS A 153 -9.08 -4.81 10.19
C HIS A 153 -10.59 -5.06 10.20
N ALA A 154 -11.34 -4.01 10.44
CA ALA A 154 -12.80 -4.00 10.53
C ALA A 154 -13.41 -3.21 9.36
N PRO A 155 -14.72 -3.37 9.09
CA PRO A 155 -15.42 -2.48 8.16
C PRO A 155 -15.25 -1.01 8.53
N TRP A 156 -15.27 -0.14 7.52
CA TRP A 156 -15.14 1.31 7.72
C TRP A 156 -16.13 1.85 8.75
N GLY A 157 -15.63 2.66 9.69
CA GLY A 157 -16.44 3.24 10.78
C GLY A 157 -16.82 2.26 11.89
N THR A 158 -16.22 1.06 11.94
CA THR A 158 -16.49 0.06 12.98
C THR A 158 -15.22 -0.27 13.76
N GLY A 159 -15.18 0.05 15.06
CA GLY A 159 -14.04 -0.23 15.92
C GLY A 159 -13.16 1.00 16.14
N GLU A 160 -11.95 0.78 16.64
CA GLU A 160 -11.03 1.86 17.00
C GLU A 160 -10.24 2.30 15.76
N PRO A 161 -10.27 3.59 15.39
CA PRO A 161 -9.45 4.08 14.29
C PRO A 161 -7.96 4.07 14.67
N GLU A 162 -7.10 3.72 13.71
CA GLU A 162 -5.66 3.68 13.89
C GLU A 162 -4.95 4.13 12.60
N THR A 163 -4.20 5.24 12.70
CA THR A 163 -3.31 5.72 11.65
C THR A 163 -1.98 4.96 11.65
N PHE A 164 -1.10 5.26 10.68
CA PHE A 164 0.26 4.75 10.75
C PHE A 164 1.06 5.35 11.92
N LEU A 165 0.80 6.61 12.30
CA LEU A 165 1.48 7.22 13.43
C LEU A 165 1.11 6.54 14.76
N ASP A 166 -0.19 6.27 14.98
CA ASP A 166 -0.67 5.51 16.15
C ASP A 166 0.01 4.15 16.26
N TYR A 167 0.17 3.47 15.13
CA TYR A 167 0.85 2.18 15.08
C TYR A 167 2.32 2.28 15.51
N LEU A 168 3.06 3.29 15.01
CA LEU A 168 4.45 3.49 15.40
C LEU A 168 4.58 3.85 16.88
N ASP A 169 3.66 4.66 17.42
CA ASP A 169 3.58 4.96 18.85
C ASP A 169 3.37 3.71 19.70
N LYS A 170 2.47 2.82 19.28
CA LYS A 170 2.26 1.52 19.94
C LYS A 170 3.50 0.62 19.87
N VAL A 171 4.21 0.61 18.75
CA VAL A 171 5.48 -0.11 18.63
C VAL A 171 6.52 0.46 19.60
N LEU A 172 6.66 1.77 19.70
CA LEU A 172 7.66 2.41 20.57
C LEU A 172 7.31 2.31 22.06
N ALA A 173 6.03 2.18 22.40
CA ALA A 173 5.56 1.98 23.77
C ALA A 173 5.68 0.53 24.24
N ASP A 174 5.90 -0.43 23.33
CA ASP A 174 6.05 -1.84 23.68
C ASP A 174 7.42 -2.08 24.34
N PRO A 175 7.49 -2.58 25.60
CA PRO A 175 8.75 -2.91 26.25
C PRO A 175 9.57 -3.99 25.52
N GLU A 176 8.94 -4.75 24.62
CA GLU A 176 9.56 -5.83 23.84
C GLU A 176 9.81 -5.44 22.37
N ALA A 177 9.75 -4.14 22.06
CA ALA A 177 9.92 -3.64 20.69
C ALA A 177 11.28 -3.98 20.09
N ASP A 178 12.34 -3.94 20.89
CA ASP A 178 13.73 -4.22 20.47
C ASP A 178 13.95 -5.67 20.00
N LYS A 179 13.08 -6.60 20.41
CA LYS A 179 13.10 -7.99 19.94
C LYS A 179 12.57 -8.14 18.51
N ARG A 180 11.82 -7.16 18.01
CA ARG A 180 11.09 -7.23 16.73
C ARG A 180 11.50 -6.15 15.74
N TYR A 181 11.93 -5.01 16.25
CA TYR A 181 12.20 -3.81 15.48
C TYR A 181 13.58 -3.26 15.79
N VAL A 182 14.16 -2.61 14.79
CA VAL A 182 15.26 -1.67 15.02
C VAL A 182 14.64 -0.38 15.55
N VAL A 183 14.54 -0.26 16.88
CA VAL A 183 13.79 0.84 17.55
C VAL A 183 14.27 2.22 17.13
N SER A 184 15.58 2.41 16.89
CA SER A 184 16.12 3.67 16.37
C SER A 184 15.53 4.05 15.01
N ASP A 185 15.34 3.06 14.13
CA ASP A 185 14.82 3.29 12.79
C ASP A 185 13.33 3.64 12.85
N ILE A 186 12.57 3.02 13.75
CA ILE A 186 11.16 3.35 14.01
C ILE A 186 11.02 4.77 14.57
N LYS A 187 11.89 5.19 15.49
CA LYS A 187 11.91 6.57 16.00
C LYS A 187 12.20 7.57 14.90
N ALA A 188 13.24 7.33 14.10
CA ALA A 188 13.60 8.19 12.98
C ALA A 188 12.50 8.27 11.92
N LEU A 189 11.85 7.14 11.60
CA LEU A 189 10.70 7.09 10.71
C LEU A 189 9.55 7.95 11.23
N ARG A 190 9.22 7.80 12.52
CA ARG A 190 8.15 8.56 13.17
C ARG A 190 8.40 10.06 13.11
N GLU A 191 9.59 10.50 13.51
CA GLU A 191 9.99 11.92 13.50
C GLU A 191 9.88 12.50 12.09
N MET A 192 10.41 11.79 11.10
CA MET A 192 10.37 12.24 9.71
C MET A 192 8.93 12.33 9.17
N LEU A 193 8.05 11.39 9.51
CA LEU A 193 6.64 11.43 9.10
C LEU A 193 5.91 12.65 9.68
N ILE A 194 6.18 13.01 10.94
CA ILE A 194 5.61 14.19 11.58
C ILE A 194 6.15 15.47 10.93
N ASP A 195 7.47 15.59 10.88
CA ASP A 195 8.15 16.83 10.50
C ASP A 195 7.99 17.18 9.02
N TYR A 196 7.95 16.18 8.13
CA TYR A 196 7.97 16.41 6.68
C TYR A 196 6.67 16.03 5.97
N PHE A 197 5.86 15.13 6.54
CA PHE A 197 4.64 14.62 5.88
C PHE A 197 3.36 14.98 6.63
N GLY A 198 3.46 15.69 7.76
CA GLY A 198 2.30 16.09 8.55
C GLY A 198 1.49 14.90 9.04
N ALA A 199 2.18 13.82 9.44
CA ALA A 199 1.54 12.66 10.03
C ALA A 199 0.79 13.03 11.31
N LYS A 200 -0.39 12.44 11.50
CA LYS A 200 -1.30 12.68 12.61
C LYS A 200 -1.82 11.36 13.16
N THR A 201 -2.16 11.37 14.45
CA THR A 201 -2.90 10.30 15.11
C THR A 201 -4.38 10.33 14.69
N ALA A 202 -5.10 9.24 14.93
CA ALA A 202 -6.54 9.21 14.70
C ALA A 202 -7.27 10.27 15.55
N ASP A 203 -6.87 10.45 16.81
CA ASP A 203 -7.43 11.46 17.71
C ASP A 203 -7.25 12.89 17.19
N GLU A 204 -6.07 13.20 16.64
CA GLU A 204 -5.83 14.51 16.01
C GLU A 204 -6.72 14.72 14.79
N LEU A 205 -6.94 13.69 13.97
CA LEU A 205 -7.85 13.76 12.82
C LEU A 205 -9.31 13.95 13.24
N ILE A 206 -9.74 13.30 14.33
CA ILE A 206 -11.08 13.51 14.92
C ILE A 206 -11.22 14.93 15.45
N ALA A 207 -10.23 15.43 16.18
CA ALA A 207 -10.23 16.79 16.72
C ALA A 207 -10.29 17.87 15.61
N GLU A 208 -9.75 17.56 14.43
CA GLU A 208 -9.81 18.43 13.24
C GLU A 208 -11.11 18.26 12.42
N GLY A 209 -12.01 17.36 12.81
CA GLY A 209 -13.22 17.04 12.05
C GLY A 209 -12.97 16.35 10.71
N LYS A 210 -11.77 15.76 10.55
CA LYS A 210 -11.37 15.01 9.34
C LYS A 210 -11.71 13.53 9.41
N LEU A 211 -11.98 13.03 10.61
CA LEU A 211 -12.43 11.68 10.87
C LEU A 211 -13.69 11.72 11.73
N GLN A 212 -14.70 10.93 11.37
CA GLN A 212 -15.87 10.75 12.22
C GLN A 212 -15.57 9.68 13.28
N PRO A 213 -15.89 9.94 14.55
CA PRO A 213 -15.78 8.94 15.61
C PRO A 213 -16.76 7.80 15.41
#